data_AF-A0A165SQ63-F1
#
_entry.id   AF-A0A165SQ63-F1
#
_cell.length_a   1.000
_cell.length_b   1.000
_cell.length_c   1.000
_cell.angle_alpha   90.00
_cell.angle_beta   90.00
_cell.angle_gamma   90.00
#
_symmetry.space_group_name_H-M   'P 1'
#
loop_
_entity.id
_entity.type
_entity.pdbx_description
1 polymer ?
#
loop_
_entity_poly.entity_id
_entity_poly.type
_entity_poly.pdbx_seq_one_letter_code
_entity_poly.pdbx_strand_id
1 'polypeptide(L)'
;MSSDDTVLAEYPYLWSSSSQLPLEEFLTKYKPSMVQDDGTKPWIWVEKSTSEAQGLNMVTAVEEATALLKDVTVRIEEIKNDESIPLRANKKKGTKSKKEVREAVQSEATEKLKDISIRNEFVSGKWLIFAPNDKVDLVWSTIATSLISGPLASTSARLAKVATCPKHEVSNYSHVLCLYVPNVYDKEDVTKIMKILLRNHGMNLMGVKSNLYTAIGLDSKHPSGIPSTVWKNSALMPETEIKRMKEEYFTELNTTKANQADKVAAEKATTGTETKTKPKLRKKAEDDDPFASDDDESKDANEVAKEKSKAHSSSTSKKSTTKAVKGSPKDDFASDDDTGEDSDEQARKAQVAAKKATSKGKPATGGQSKRSKEDDDEEEVEDRPKRKQMRK
;
A
#
# COMPACT_ATOMS: atom_id res chain seq x y z
N MET A 1 16.77 19.31 -2.22
CA MET A 1 15.32 19.04 -2.28
C MET A 1 15.05 18.37 -3.62
N SER A 2 14.18 17.37 -3.67
CA SER A 2 13.73 16.77 -4.93
C SER A 2 12.65 17.64 -5.55
N SER A 3 12.83 18.09 -6.80
CA SER A 3 11.85 18.92 -7.51
C SER A 3 10.68 18.13 -8.10
N ASP A 4 10.58 16.83 -7.80
CA ASP A 4 9.63 15.85 -8.34
C ASP A 4 8.14 16.15 -8.05
N ASP A 5 7.85 17.16 -7.24
CA ASP A 5 6.50 17.63 -6.92
C ASP A 5 6.14 18.97 -7.62
N THR A 6 7.02 19.56 -8.43
CA THR A 6 6.77 20.81 -9.17
C THR A 6 6.42 20.55 -10.63
N VAL A 7 5.22 20.95 -11.05
CA VAL A 7 4.75 20.86 -12.44
C VAL A 7 5.21 22.08 -13.23
N LEU A 8 5.81 21.86 -14.41
CA LEU A 8 6.15 22.93 -15.36
C LEU A 8 4.97 23.21 -16.31
N ALA A 9 4.76 24.47 -16.68
CA ALA A 9 3.60 24.88 -17.49
C ALA A 9 3.55 24.24 -18.90
N GLU A 10 4.69 23.84 -19.46
CA GLU A 10 4.80 23.17 -20.76
C GLU A 10 5.18 21.68 -20.62
N TYR A 11 4.71 21.00 -19.57
CA TYR A 11 5.04 19.59 -19.32
C TYR A 11 4.20 18.64 -20.19
N PRO A 12 4.77 17.86 -21.14
CA PRO A 12 3.98 17.12 -22.13
C PRO A 12 3.15 15.95 -21.58
N TYR A 13 3.44 15.52 -20.35
CA TYR A 13 2.71 14.47 -19.63
C TYR A 13 1.83 15.05 -18.50
N LEU A 14 1.49 16.35 -18.57
CA LEU A 14 0.43 16.96 -17.78
C LEU A 14 -0.85 17.00 -18.63
N TRP A 15 -1.96 16.54 -18.06
CA TRP A 15 -3.29 16.90 -18.52
C TRP A 15 -3.94 17.86 -17.51
N SER A 16 -4.67 18.83 -18.04
CA SER A 16 -5.47 19.80 -17.29
C SER A 16 -6.73 20.16 -18.09
N SER A 17 -7.71 20.77 -17.44
CA SER A 17 -8.90 21.33 -18.11
C SER A 17 -8.59 22.46 -19.12
N SER A 18 -7.34 22.94 -19.20
CA SER A 18 -6.84 23.90 -20.21
C SER A 18 -6.02 23.23 -21.33
N SER A 19 -5.84 21.91 -21.30
CA SER A 19 -5.12 21.14 -22.31
C SER A 19 -5.92 21.00 -23.61
N GLN A 20 -5.24 21.03 -24.75
CA GLN A 20 -5.87 20.94 -26.08
C GLN A 20 -6.41 19.55 -26.42
N LEU A 21 -5.93 18.50 -25.75
CA LEU A 21 -6.34 17.11 -25.96
C LEU A 21 -7.41 16.69 -24.94
N PRO A 22 -8.47 15.97 -25.35
CA PRO A 22 -9.42 15.39 -24.40
C PRO A 22 -8.74 14.30 -23.56
N LEU A 23 -9.26 14.08 -22.35
CA LEU A 23 -8.66 13.18 -21.36
C LEU A 23 -8.47 11.74 -21.89
N GLU A 24 -9.43 11.23 -22.67
CA GLU A 24 -9.39 9.87 -23.22
C GLU A 24 -8.26 9.68 -24.25
N GLU A 25 -8.02 10.67 -25.12
CA GLU A 25 -6.88 10.67 -26.04
C GLU A 25 -5.55 10.78 -25.29
N PHE A 26 -5.48 11.65 -24.27
CA PHE A 26 -4.30 11.80 -23.42
C PHE A 26 -3.94 10.48 -22.72
N LEU A 27 -4.91 9.82 -22.09
CA LEU A 27 -4.72 8.52 -21.41
C LEU A 27 -4.36 7.39 -22.39
N THR A 28 -4.92 7.42 -23.60
CA THR A 28 -4.60 6.45 -24.66
C THR A 28 -3.16 6.64 -25.17
N LYS A 29 -2.70 7.89 -25.28
CA LYS A 29 -1.38 8.28 -25.79
C LYS A 29 -0.26 8.13 -24.74
N TYR A 30 -0.56 8.41 -23.47
CA TYR A 30 0.42 8.46 -22.38
C TYR A 30 0.11 7.41 -21.30
N LYS A 31 0.33 6.16 -21.66
CA LYS A 31 0.18 5.00 -20.78
C LYS A 31 1.39 4.83 -19.85
N PRO A 32 1.23 4.77 -18.52
CA PRO A 32 2.34 4.58 -17.59
C PRO A 32 3.21 3.35 -17.84
N SER A 33 2.63 2.27 -18.38
CA SER A 33 3.38 1.06 -18.77
C SER A 33 4.32 1.27 -19.97
N MET A 34 3.99 2.21 -20.86
CA MET A 34 4.68 2.44 -22.15
C MET A 34 5.62 3.66 -22.13
N VAL A 35 5.32 4.68 -21.34
CA VAL A 35 6.24 5.81 -21.15
C VAL A 35 7.40 5.34 -20.28
N GLN A 36 8.62 5.41 -20.81
CA GLN A 36 9.83 5.08 -20.07
C GLN A 36 10.36 6.30 -19.30
N ASP A 37 10.89 6.05 -18.10
CA ASP A 37 11.66 7.03 -17.33
C ASP A 37 13.02 7.29 -18.02
N ASP A 38 13.20 8.51 -18.53
CA ASP A 38 14.46 8.99 -19.11
C ASP A 38 15.38 9.67 -18.09
N GLY A 39 14.98 9.74 -16.81
CA GLY A 39 15.65 10.47 -15.75
C GLY A 39 15.36 11.98 -15.73
N THR A 40 14.53 12.47 -16.66
CA THR A 40 14.11 13.88 -16.75
C THR A 40 12.62 14.07 -16.52
N LYS A 41 11.78 13.07 -16.86
CA LYS A 41 10.30 13.15 -16.77
C LYS A 41 9.62 11.87 -16.21
N PRO A 42 9.94 11.43 -14.97
CA PRO A 42 9.43 10.18 -14.39
C PRO A 42 7.93 10.12 -14.02
N TRP A 43 7.10 11.11 -14.41
CA TRP A 43 5.72 11.25 -13.91
C TRP A 43 4.73 11.63 -15.02
N ILE A 44 3.54 11.03 -15.00
CA ILE A 44 2.37 11.48 -15.77
C ILE A 44 1.37 12.08 -14.77
N TRP A 45 0.75 13.21 -15.09
CA TRP A 45 -0.10 14.00 -14.19
C TRP A 45 -1.48 14.30 -14.81
N VAL A 46 -2.51 14.35 -13.97
CA VAL A 46 -3.88 14.78 -14.33
C VAL A 46 -4.37 15.76 -13.26
N GLU A 47 -4.63 17.01 -13.67
CA GLU A 47 -5.12 18.09 -12.83
C GLU A 47 -6.58 18.45 -13.15
N LYS A 48 -7.42 18.51 -12.11
CA LYS A 48 -8.84 18.90 -12.17
C LYS A 48 -9.03 20.41 -12.28
N SER A 49 -8.20 21.16 -11.57
CA SER A 49 -8.28 22.62 -11.42
C SER A 49 -6.92 23.13 -10.97
N THR A 50 -6.35 24.09 -11.70
CA THR A 50 -5.07 24.74 -11.38
C THR A 50 -5.09 25.29 -9.96
N SER A 51 -4.26 24.71 -9.09
CA SER A 51 -4.23 25.12 -7.69
C SER A 51 -3.48 26.45 -7.54
N GLU A 52 -4.06 27.36 -6.76
CA GLU A 52 -3.29 28.44 -6.15
C GLU A 52 -2.16 27.83 -5.30
N ALA A 53 -1.03 28.55 -5.24
CA ALA A 53 0.23 28.02 -4.71
C ALA A 53 0.25 27.94 -3.17
N GLN A 54 -0.31 26.85 -2.63
CA GLN A 54 -0.26 26.54 -1.19
C GLN A 54 1.18 26.21 -0.75
N GLY A 55 1.90 27.21 -0.24
CA GLY A 55 3.28 27.02 0.21
C GLY A 55 4.04 28.25 0.71
N LEU A 56 3.37 29.33 1.12
CA LEU A 56 4.01 30.61 1.49
C LEU A 56 5.16 30.46 2.51
N ASN A 57 5.03 29.54 3.47
CA ASN A 57 6.04 29.28 4.51
C ASN A 57 6.69 27.88 4.39
N MET A 58 6.71 27.29 3.19
CA MET A 58 7.23 25.92 2.97
C MET A 58 8.68 25.75 3.46
N VAL A 59 9.56 26.73 3.21
CA VAL A 59 10.98 26.67 3.59
C VAL A 59 11.11 26.63 5.12
N THR A 60 10.46 27.57 5.83
CA THR A 60 10.42 27.64 7.29
C THR A 60 9.91 26.34 7.92
N ALA A 61 8.82 25.77 7.37
CA ALA A 61 8.26 24.50 7.83
C ALA A 61 9.27 23.34 7.71
N VAL A 62 9.98 23.27 6.58
CA VAL A 62 10.99 22.24 6.32
C VAL A 62 12.21 22.41 7.22
N GLU A 63 12.66 23.64 7.49
CA GLU A 63 13.77 23.92 8.41
C GLU A 63 13.45 23.53 9.86
N GLU A 64 12.31 23.99 10.39
CA GLU A 64 11.82 23.60 11.73
C GLU A 64 11.69 22.08 11.87
N ALA A 65 11.03 21.43 10.91
CA ALA A 65 10.80 20.00 10.94
C ALA A 65 12.08 19.18 10.77
N THR A 66 13.05 19.68 10.00
CA THR A 66 14.38 19.05 9.84
C THR A 66 15.21 19.17 11.13
N ALA A 67 15.11 20.28 11.87
CA ALA A 67 15.74 20.40 13.18
C ALA A 67 15.13 19.39 14.17
N LEU A 68 13.80 19.40 14.32
CA LEU A 68 13.06 18.45 15.17
C LEU A 68 13.36 16.99 14.83
N LEU A 69 13.46 16.64 13.54
CA LEU A 69 13.74 15.27 13.11
C LEU A 69 15.17 14.81 13.48
N LYS A 70 16.15 15.72 13.51
CA LYS A 70 17.51 15.44 13.99
C LYS A 70 17.50 15.20 15.50
N ASP A 71 16.91 16.10 16.27
CA ASP A 71 16.83 16.00 17.73
C ASP A 71 16.14 14.71 18.18
N VAL A 72 15.04 14.33 17.51
CA VAL A 72 14.32 13.09 17.79
C VAL A 72 15.14 11.86 17.40
N THR A 73 15.92 11.92 16.32
CA THR A 73 16.84 10.83 15.95
C THR A 73 17.91 10.62 17.03
N VAL A 74 18.53 11.70 17.52
CA VAL A 74 19.53 11.65 18.60
C VAL A 74 18.91 11.09 19.88
N ARG A 75 17.77 11.63 20.33
CA ARG A 75 17.07 11.17 21.53
C ARG A 75 16.66 9.70 21.48
N ILE A 76 16.34 9.19 20.30
CA ILE A 76 16.01 7.76 20.09
C ILE A 76 17.26 6.87 20.10
N GLU A 77 18.41 7.39 19.69
CA GLU A 77 19.71 6.70 19.85
C GLU A 77 20.17 6.69 21.32
N GLU A 78 19.97 7.77 22.06
CA GLU A 78 20.18 7.81 23.52
C GLU A 78 19.33 6.73 24.22
N ILE A 79 18.02 6.64 23.91
CA ILE A 79 17.11 5.61 24.47
C ILE A 79 17.55 4.18 24.11
N LYS A 80 18.21 3.96 22.97
CA LYS A 80 18.79 2.64 22.63
C LYS A 80 19.98 2.31 23.55
N ASN A 81 20.87 3.27 23.77
CA ASN A 81 22.15 3.04 24.43
C ASN A 81 22.14 3.22 25.96
N ASP A 82 21.13 3.90 26.53
CA ASP A 82 20.94 4.06 27.97
C ASP A 82 20.70 2.71 28.68
N GLU A 83 21.66 2.23 29.48
CA GLU A 83 21.54 0.96 30.22
C GLU A 83 20.52 1.00 31.37
N SER A 84 20.11 2.18 31.83
CA SER A 84 19.19 2.33 32.97
C SER A 84 17.74 2.00 32.63
N ILE A 85 17.35 2.13 31.34
CA ILE A 85 16.00 1.82 30.87
C ILE A 85 15.88 0.31 30.60
N PRO A 86 14.98 -0.43 31.27
CA PRO A 86 14.88 -1.88 31.08
C PRO A 86 14.33 -2.24 29.69
N LEU A 87 14.81 -3.35 29.12
CA LEU A 87 14.33 -3.88 27.83
C LEU A 87 12.84 -4.31 27.88
N ARG A 88 12.37 -4.81 29.03
CA ARG A 88 10.98 -5.23 29.26
C ARG A 88 10.35 -4.39 30.37
N ALA A 89 9.08 -4.00 30.17
CA ALA A 89 8.35 -3.18 31.13
C ALA A 89 8.10 -3.94 32.43
N ASN A 90 8.28 -3.29 33.58
CA ASN A 90 8.00 -3.90 34.88
C ASN A 90 6.83 -3.18 35.56
N LYS A 91 5.61 -3.63 35.26
CA LYS A 91 4.36 -3.07 35.81
C LYS A 91 4.33 -3.04 37.35
N LYS A 92 5.07 -3.91 38.05
CA LYS A 92 5.18 -3.89 39.53
C LYS A 92 6.10 -2.79 40.08
N LYS A 93 6.99 -2.22 39.25
CA LYS A 93 7.91 -1.12 39.60
C LYS A 93 7.57 0.21 38.91
N GLY A 94 6.57 0.25 38.04
CA GLY A 94 6.21 1.43 37.24
C GLY A 94 7.23 1.81 36.15
N THR A 95 8.32 1.06 35.98
CA THR A 95 9.38 1.35 35.02
C THR A 95 8.95 0.98 33.60
N LYS A 96 8.84 1.99 32.74
CA LYS A 96 8.63 1.85 31.29
C LYS A 96 9.80 1.13 30.63
N SER A 97 9.51 0.42 29.53
CA SER A 97 10.50 -0.22 28.67
C SER A 97 11.13 0.75 27.65
N LYS A 98 12.29 0.38 27.10
CA LYS A 98 12.89 1.08 25.94
C LYS A 98 11.93 1.24 24.76
N LYS A 99 11.00 0.28 24.57
CA LYS A 99 9.95 0.36 23.54
C LYS A 99 8.95 1.49 23.84
N GLU A 100 8.30 1.46 25.02
CA GLU A 100 7.29 2.45 25.41
C GLU A 100 7.86 3.88 25.49
N VAL A 101 9.14 4.03 25.89
CA VAL A 101 9.81 5.34 25.92
C VAL A 101 10.07 5.85 24.49
N ARG A 102 10.52 4.98 23.56
CA ARG A 102 10.71 5.34 22.15
C ARG A 102 9.39 5.70 21.48
N GLU A 103 8.35 4.89 21.65
CA GLU A 103 7.02 5.13 21.06
C GLU A 103 6.39 6.43 21.58
N ALA A 104 6.60 6.77 22.86
CA ALA A 104 6.19 8.07 23.41
C ALA A 104 6.91 9.25 22.74
N VAL A 105 8.23 9.16 22.52
CA VAL A 105 9.00 10.21 21.82
C VAL A 105 8.61 10.33 20.34
N GLN A 106 8.32 9.21 19.67
CA GLN A 106 7.83 9.20 18.28
C GLN A 106 6.43 9.83 18.16
N SER A 107 5.55 9.58 19.14
CA SER A 107 4.23 10.22 19.22
C SER A 107 4.34 11.74 19.49
N GLU A 108 5.17 12.14 20.46
CA GLU A 108 5.50 13.55 20.76
C GLU A 108 6.02 14.28 19.51
N ALA A 109 6.90 13.64 18.73
CA ALA A 109 7.42 14.18 17.48
C ALA A 109 6.36 14.26 16.37
N THR A 110 5.43 13.30 16.30
CA THR A 110 4.37 13.26 15.27
C THR A 110 3.40 14.43 15.42
N GLU A 111 2.96 14.72 16.65
CA GLU A 111 2.11 15.88 16.94
C GLU A 111 2.87 17.20 16.69
N LYS A 112 4.13 17.32 17.12
CA LYS A 112 4.96 18.50 16.82
C LYS A 112 5.15 18.75 15.32
N LEU A 113 5.35 17.71 14.50
CA LEU A 113 5.45 17.83 13.04
C LEU A 113 4.12 18.28 12.40
N LYS A 114 2.98 17.85 12.96
CA LYS A 114 1.64 18.32 12.60
C LYS A 114 1.45 19.80 12.98
N ASP A 115 1.86 20.22 14.18
CA ASP A 115 1.81 21.63 14.59
C ASP A 115 2.66 22.53 13.69
N ILE A 116 3.86 22.08 13.29
CA ILE A 116 4.71 22.78 12.31
C ILE A 116 4.00 22.89 10.95
N SER A 117 3.37 21.81 10.49
CA SER A 117 2.64 21.77 9.21
C SER A 117 1.47 22.75 9.20
N ILE A 118 0.66 22.76 10.27
CA ILE A 118 -0.53 23.62 10.39
C ILE A 118 -0.13 25.09 10.52
N ARG A 119 0.84 25.42 11.38
CA ARG A 119 1.28 26.80 11.64
C ARG A 119 1.89 27.49 10.42
N ASN A 120 2.50 26.72 9.52
CA ASN A 120 3.12 27.20 8.28
C ASN A 120 2.24 26.97 7.05
N GLU A 121 0.99 26.54 7.22
CA GLU A 121 0.02 26.18 6.16
C GLU A 121 0.49 25.09 5.18
N PHE A 122 1.61 24.40 5.46
CA PHE A 122 2.14 23.31 4.65
C PHE A 122 1.46 21.97 4.99
N VAL A 123 0.12 21.98 4.94
CA VAL A 123 -0.76 20.86 5.31
C VAL A 123 -1.11 19.92 4.17
N SER A 124 -0.67 20.21 2.95
CA SER A 124 -0.96 19.40 1.76
C SER A 124 -0.18 18.07 1.76
N GLY A 125 -0.69 17.09 1.01
CA GLY A 125 -0.04 15.78 0.92
C GLY A 125 -0.74 14.85 -0.06
N LYS A 126 -0.48 13.55 0.06
CA LYS A 126 -0.81 12.55 -0.96
C LYS A 126 -1.16 11.19 -0.37
N TRP A 127 -2.25 10.60 -0.89
CA TRP A 127 -2.52 9.16 -0.78
C TRP A 127 -1.50 8.39 -1.60
N LEU A 128 -0.95 7.31 -1.05
CA LEU A 128 -0.04 6.41 -1.76
C LEU A 128 -0.79 5.14 -2.19
N ILE A 129 -0.84 4.91 -3.51
CA ILE A 129 -1.42 3.75 -4.19
C ILE A 129 -0.28 3.05 -4.93
N PHE A 130 -0.28 1.72 -4.92
CA PHE A 130 0.70 0.90 -5.65
C PHE A 130 -0.03 0.00 -6.64
N ALA A 131 0.32 0.11 -7.93
CA ALA A 131 -0.30 -0.66 -9.01
C ALA A 131 0.75 -1.55 -9.72
N PRO A 132 0.52 -2.86 -9.87
CA PRO A 132 1.43 -3.71 -10.64
C PRO A 132 1.40 -3.31 -12.11
N ASN A 133 2.53 -3.51 -12.81
CA ASN A 133 2.71 -3.12 -14.22
C ASN A 133 1.60 -3.64 -15.16
N ASP A 134 1.06 -4.84 -14.90
CA ASP A 134 -0.01 -5.43 -15.71
C ASP A 134 -1.37 -4.71 -15.60
N LYS A 135 -1.55 -3.84 -14.60
CA LYS A 135 -2.82 -3.13 -14.32
C LYS A 135 -2.67 -1.62 -14.21
N VAL A 136 -1.45 -1.06 -14.27
CA VAL A 136 -1.21 0.38 -14.04
C VAL A 136 -2.02 1.26 -14.98
N ASP A 137 -2.11 0.94 -16.27
CA ASP A 137 -2.83 1.77 -17.24
C ASP A 137 -4.34 1.83 -16.95
N LEU A 138 -4.93 0.71 -16.53
CA LEU A 138 -6.35 0.62 -16.15
C LEU A 138 -6.61 1.37 -14.83
N VAL A 139 -5.74 1.18 -13.84
CA VAL A 139 -5.81 1.88 -12.55
C VAL A 139 -5.67 3.39 -12.73
N TRP A 140 -4.68 3.83 -13.52
CA TRP A 140 -4.44 5.23 -13.84
C TRP A 140 -5.63 5.85 -14.56
N SER A 141 -6.12 5.22 -15.64
CA SER A 141 -7.27 5.72 -16.40
C SER A 141 -8.52 5.81 -15.53
N THR A 142 -8.75 4.84 -14.66
CA THR A 142 -9.89 4.84 -13.71
C THR A 142 -9.79 6.00 -12.71
N ILE A 143 -8.62 6.24 -12.11
CA ILE A 143 -8.41 7.33 -11.15
C ILE A 143 -8.46 8.69 -11.84
N ALA A 144 -7.84 8.85 -13.01
CA ALA A 144 -7.85 10.07 -13.81
C ALA A 144 -9.28 10.48 -14.19
N THR A 145 -10.04 9.60 -14.85
CA THR A 145 -11.43 9.89 -15.22
C THR A 145 -12.30 10.13 -13.98
N SER A 146 -12.10 9.39 -12.88
CA SER A 146 -12.83 9.62 -11.63
C SER A 146 -12.55 10.99 -11.01
N LEU A 147 -11.30 11.49 -11.08
CA LEU A 147 -10.89 12.79 -10.56
C LEU A 147 -11.52 13.97 -11.34
N ILE A 148 -11.73 13.79 -12.65
CA ILE A 148 -12.26 14.84 -13.54
C ILE A 148 -13.79 14.83 -13.61
N SER A 149 -14.41 13.66 -13.85
CA SER A 149 -15.84 13.55 -14.14
C SER A 149 -16.60 12.48 -13.34
N GLY A 150 -15.91 11.74 -12.46
CA GLY A 150 -16.51 10.66 -11.64
C GLY A 150 -16.55 10.96 -10.14
N PRO A 151 -16.66 9.92 -9.28
CA PRO A 151 -16.84 10.08 -7.84
C PRO A 151 -15.78 10.93 -7.13
N LEU A 152 -14.50 10.85 -7.52
CA LEU A 152 -13.43 11.67 -6.90
C LEU A 152 -13.57 13.16 -7.22
N ALA A 153 -14.22 13.53 -8.34
CA ALA A 153 -14.53 14.93 -8.64
C ALA A 153 -15.44 15.60 -7.58
N SER A 154 -16.15 14.82 -6.75
CA SER A 154 -16.93 15.33 -5.61
C SER A 154 -16.12 15.59 -4.32
N THR A 155 -14.81 15.35 -4.33
CA THR A 155 -13.90 15.47 -3.16
C THR A 155 -12.98 16.68 -3.26
N SER A 156 -12.21 16.96 -2.19
CA SER A 156 -11.16 17.98 -2.22
C SER A 156 -10.02 17.68 -3.20
N ALA A 157 -9.85 16.42 -3.62
CA ALA A 157 -8.73 16.00 -4.46
C ALA A 157 -8.69 16.78 -5.79
N ARG A 158 -7.49 17.24 -6.17
CA ARG A 158 -7.28 18.13 -7.33
C ARG A 158 -6.32 17.59 -8.37
N LEU A 159 -5.36 16.76 -7.96
CA LEU A 159 -4.21 16.38 -8.76
C LEU A 159 -3.89 14.91 -8.50
N ALA A 160 -3.68 14.14 -9.56
CA ALA A 160 -3.12 12.79 -9.49
C ALA A 160 -1.82 12.73 -10.30
N LYS A 161 -0.85 11.92 -9.84
CA LYS A 161 0.33 11.54 -10.64
C LYS A 161 0.63 10.06 -10.55
N VAL A 162 1.26 9.52 -11.57
CA VAL A 162 1.71 8.12 -11.66
C VAL A 162 3.13 8.04 -12.19
N ALA A 163 3.93 7.16 -11.60
CA ALA A 163 5.30 6.90 -12.04
C ALA A 163 5.31 6.21 -13.41
N THR A 164 6.23 6.62 -14.28
CA THR A 164 6.49 5.98 -15.58
C THR A 164 7.20 4.63 -15.41
N CYS A 165 7.26 3.83 -16.48
CA CYS A 165 7.96 2.54 -16.48
C CYS A 165 9.49 2.74 -16.36
N PRO A 166 10.20 2.01 -15.49
CA PRO A 166 11.65 2.17 -15.33
C PRO A 166 12.41 1.74 -16.59
N LYS A 167 13.52 2.43 -16.89
CA LYS A 167 14.40 2.16 -18.05
C LYS A 167 14.96 0.73 -18.13
N HIS A 168 15.01 0.04 -16.99
CA HIS A 168 15.43 -1.36 -16.89
C HIS A 168 14.30 -2.17 -16.26
N GLU A 169 14.04 -3.35 -16.80
CA GLU A 169 13.01 -4.25 -16.29
C GLU A 169 13.36 -4.71 -14.86
N VAL A 170 12.46 -4.45 -13.92
CA VAL A 170 12.57 -4.88 -12.52
C VAL A 170 11.47 -5.91 -12.26
N SER A 171 11.88 -7.12 -11.86
CA SER A 171 10.93 -8.18 -11.51
C SER A 171 10.00 -7.74 -10.38
N ASN A 172 8.70 -7.97 -10.55
CA ASN A 172 7.63 -7.51 -9.65
C ASN A 172 7.55 -5.96 -9.48
N TYR A 173 7.95 -5.18 -10.49
CA TYR A 173 7.78 -3.73 -10.45
C TYR A 173 6.31 -3.30 -10.24
N SER A 174 6.14 -2.30 -9.38
CA SER A 174 4.84 -1.68 -9.08
C SER A 174 5.00 -0.17 -9.17
N HIS A 175 4.15 0.45 -9.99
CA HIS A 175 4.11 1.89 -10.19
C HIS A 175 3.52 2.57 -8.95
N VAL A 176 4.19 3.63 -8.49
CA VAL A 176 3.66 4.51 -7.45
C VAL A 176 2.66 5.47 -8.09
N LEU A 177 1.47 5.56 -7.52
CA LEU A 177 0.42 6.48 -7.93
C LEU A 177 -0.01 7.32 -6.71
N CYS A 178 0.07 8.64 -6.85
CA CYS A 178 -0.21 9.58 -5.78
C CYS A 178 -1.45 10.42 -6.11
N LEU A 179 -2.44 10.43 -5.21
CA LEU A 179 -3.60 11.33 -5.29
C LEU A 179 -3.46 12.42 -4.22
N TYR A 180 -3.39 13.68 -4.64
CA TYR A 180 -3.08 14.81 -3.75
C TYR A 180 -4.34 15.36 -3.08
N VAL A 181 -4.18 15.67 -1.78
CA VAL A 181 -5.21 16.22 -0.89
C VAL A 181 -4.71 17.58 -0.37
N PRO A 182 -5.51 18.67 -0.44
CA PRO A 182 -5.08 20.01 0.00
C PRO A 182 -4.74 20.11 1.49
N ASN A 183 -5.37 19.31 2.34
CA ASN A 183 -5.10 19.22 3.78
C ASN A 183 -5.15 17.75 4.23
N VAL A 184 -4.02 17.18 4.66
CA VAL A 184 -3.98 15.80 5.17
C VAL A 184 -4.49 15.66 6.60
N TYR A 185 -4.66 16.76 7.34
CA TYR A 185 -5.12 16.74 8.73
C TYR A 185 -6.65 16.86 8.86
N ASP A 186 -7.35 17.17 7.77
CA ASP A 186 -8.80 16.97 7.67
C ASP A 186 -9.12 15.47 7.60
N LYS A 187 -9.51 14.89 8.74
CA LYS A 187 -9.83 13.46 8.81
C LYS A 187 -11.09 13.11 8.00
N GLU A 188 -12.05 14.02 7.87
CA GLU A 188 -13.35 13.72 7.26
C GLU A 188 -13.23 13.64 5.74
N ASP A 189 -12.61 14.62 5.09
CA ASP A 189 -12.38 14.59 3.65
C ASP A 189 -11.37 13.49 3.25
N VAL A 190 -10.30 13.29 4.03
CA VAL A 190 -9.38 12.15 3.84
C VAL A 190 -10.13 10.81 3.90
N THR A 191 -11.07 10.66 4.85
CA THR A 191 -11.91 9.44 4.95
C THR A 191 -12.92 9.34 3.80
N LYS A 192 -13.49 10.46 3.32
CA LYS A 192 -14.38 10.50 2.15
C LYS A 192 -13.65 10.02 0.89
N ILE A 193 -12.45 10.52 0.64
CA ILE A 193 -11.58 10.07 -0.46
C ILE A 193 -11.27 8.58 -0.31
N MET A 194 -10.90 8.12 0.90
CA MET A 194 -10.65 6.71 1.19
C MET A 194 -11.84 5.81 0.84
N LYS A 195 -13.06 6.19 1.26
CA LYS A 195 -14.30 5.44 0.97
C LYS A 195 -14.54 5.29 -0.53
N ILE A 196 -14.35 6.35 -1.31
CA ILE A 196 -14.50 6.31 -2.78
C ILE A 196 -13.43 5.42 -3.44
N LEU A 197 -12.16 5.58 -3.05
CA LEU A 197 -11.05 4.75 -3.57
C LEU A 197 -11.25 3.25 -3.29
N LEU A 198 -11.85 2.89 -2.17
CA LEU A 198 -12.20 1.50 -1.83
C LEU A 198 -13.44 1.03 -2.58
N ARG A 199 -14.54 1.78 -2.52
CA ARG A 199 -15.87 1.30 -2.90
C ARG A 199 -16.22 1.46 -4.38
N ASN A 200 -15.62 2.43 -5.06
CA ASN A 200 -15.82 2.68 -6.49
C ASN A 200 -14.65 2.20 -7.36
N HIS A 201 -13.49 1.91 -6.75
CA HIS A 201 -12.25 1.60 -7.46
C HIS A 201 -11.45 0.40 -6.90
N GLY A 202 -11.85 -0.20 -5.77
CA GLY A 202 -11.23 -1.42 -5.22
C GLY A 202 -9.78 -1.27 -4.74
N MET A 203 -9.29 -0.06 -4.54
CA MET A 203 -7.85 0.23 -4.49
C MET A 203 -7.13 -0.28 -3.23
N ASN A 204 -5.87 -0.68 -3.41
CA ASN A 204 -4.95 -0.98 -2.31
C ASN A 204 -4.19 0.30 -1.90
N LEU A 205 -4.66 0.93 -0.83
CA LEU A 205 -4.10 2.15 -0.25
C LEU A 205 -3.05 1.79 0.81
N MET A 206 -1.92 2.50 0.84
CA MET A 206 -0.93 2.36 1.94
C MET A 206 -1.15 3.35 3.08
N GLY A 207 -1.79 4.49 2.80
CA GLY A 207 -2.02 5.58 3.75
C GLY A 207 -1.76 6.95 3.12
N VAL A 208 -1.86 8.00 3.95
CA VAL A 208 -1.63 9.39 3.54
C VAL A 208 -0.28 9.89 4.06
N LYS A 209 0.55 10.40 3.16
CA LYS A 209 1.83 11.05 3.49
C LYS A 209 1.73 12.57 3.32
N SER A 210 2.19 13.33 4.31
CA SER A 210 2.32 14.79 4.22
C SER A 210 3.42 15.18 3.21
N ASN A 211 3.24 16.31 2.51
CA ASN A 211 4.30 16.88 1.70
C ASN A 211 5.48 17.34 2.56
N LEU A 212 5.26 17.81 3.79
CA LEU A 212 6.34 18.09 4.75
C LEU A 212 7.18 16.84 5.03
N TYR A 213 6.54 15.69 5.28
CA TYR A 213 7.23 14.41 5.53
C TYR A 213 8.05 13.97 4.30
N THR A 214 7.63 14.38 3.10
CA THR A 214 8.38 14.12 1.86
C THR A 214 9.58 15.06 1.74
N ALA A 215 9.39 16.35 2.03
CA ALA A 215 10.42 17.38 1.93
C ALA A 215 11.57 17.20 2.95
N ILE A 216 11.28 16.74 4.18
CA ILE A 216 12.30 16.42 5.21
C ILE A 216 12.96 15.03 5.04
N GLY A 217 12.59 14.26 4.02
CA GLY A 217 13.15 12.92 3.79
C GLY A 217 12.67 11.84 4.77
N LEU A 218 11.53 12.01 5.45
CA LEU A 218 10.99 11.00 6.35
C LEU A 218 10.35 9.84 5.56
N ASP A 219 11.02 8.69 5.52
CA ASP A 219 10.52 7.45 4.92
C ASP A 219 10.27 6.34 5.97
N SER A 220 9.91 5.13 5.53
CA SER A 220 9.62 4.00 6.42
C SER A 220 10.85 3.30 7.01
N LYS A 221 12.07 3.68 6.61
CA LYS A 221 13.37 3.16 7.09
C LYS A 221 14.17 4.19 7.89
N HIS A 222 13.70 5.44 7.96
CA HIS A 222 14.36 6.56 8.62
C HIS A 222 14.69 6.26 10.09
N PRO A 223 15.90 6.58 10.60
CA PRO A 223 16.40 6.12 11.90
C PRO A 223 15.61 6.62 13.13
N SER A 224 14.80 7.68 13.00
CA SER A 224 13.85 8.10 14.04
C SER A 224 12.68 7.11 14.23
N GLY A 225 12.38 6.27 13.24
CA GLY A 225 11.25 5.33 13.27
C GLY A 225 9.87 5.98 13.40
N ILE A 226 9.74 7.29 13.17
CA ILE A 226 8.45 7.98 13.09
C ILE A 226 7.71 7.43 11.85
N PRO A 227 6.39 7.12 11.94
CA PRO A 227 5.62 6.68 10.79
C PRO A 227 5.69 7.67 9.62
N SER A 228 6.01 7.18 8.42
CA SER A 228 6.10 8.01 7.20
C SER A 228 4.74 8.41 6.60
N THR A 229 3.64 8.02 7.25
CA THR A 229 2.27 8.42 6.94
C THR A 229 1.61 9.08 8.15
N VAL A 230 0.83 10.14 7.91
CA VAL A 230 0.00 10.83 8.91
C VAL A 230 -1.18 9.94 9.30
N TRP A 231 -1.80 9.30 8.30
CA TRP A 231 -2.89 8.35 8.52
C TRP A 231 -2.55 6.97 7.93
N LYS A 232 -2.68 5.95 8.76
CA LYS A 232 -2.83 4.55 8.33
C LYS A 232 -4.32 4.26 8.09
N ASN A 233 -4.61 3.34 7.17
CA ASN A 233 -5.98 2.94 6.83
C ASN A 233 -6.84 2.62 8.07
N SER A 234 -6.30 1.83 9.02
CA SER A 234 -6.99 1.41 10.25
C SER A 234 -7.18 2.50 11.31
N ALA A 235 -6.54 3.67 11.15
CA ALA A 235 -6.81 4.85 11.97
C ALA A 235 -7.98 5.71 11.43
N LEU A 236 -8.34 5.52 10.16
CA LEU A 236 -9.45 6.19 9.48
C LEU A 236 -10.74 5.36 9.57
N MET A 237 -10.66 4.06 9.29
CA MET A 237 -11.81 3.14 9.30
C MET A 237 -11.44 1.74 9.83
N PRO A 238 -12.39 0.97 10.40
CA PRO A 238 -12.17 -0.42 10.78
C PRO A 238 -11.80 -1.31 9.57
N GLU A 239 -10.88 -2.25 9.77
CA GLU A 239 -10.41 -3.15 8.70
C GLU A 239 -11.52 -4.06 8.15
N THR A 240 -12.55 -4.34 8.95
CA THR A 240 -13.78 -5.03 8.53
C THR A 240 -14.61 -4.20 7.54
N GLU A 241 -14.75 -2.88 7.74
CA GLU A 241 -15.43 -1.98 6.78
C GLU A 241 -14.60 -1.84 5.50
N ILE A 242 -13.28 -1.72 5.63
CA ILE A 242 -12.34 -1.64 4.49
C ILE A 242 -12.41 -2.91 3.63
N LYS A 243 -12.42 -4.10 4.25
CA LYS A 243 -12.59 -5.36 3.51
C LYS A 243 -13.96 -5.40 2.82
N ARG A 244 -15.04 -5.10 3.55
CA ARG A 244 -16.41 -5.13 3.01
C ARG A 244 -16.57 -4.21 1.78
N MET A 245 -16.05 -2.98 1.83
CA MET A 245 -16.13 -2.05 0.69
C MET A 245 -15.42 -2.55 -0.58
N LYS A 246 -14.29 -3.25 -0.44
CA LYS A 246 -13.62 -3.90 -1.57
C LYS A 246 -14.38 -5.12 -2.08
N GLU A 247 -14.90 -5.93 -1.17
CA GLU A 247 -15.66 -7.15 -1.49
C GLU A 247 -16.98 -6.82 -2.21
N GLU A 248 -17.68 -5.77 -1.77
CA GLU A 248 -18.82 -5.16 -2.48
C GLU A 248 -18.43 -4.73 -3.90
N TYR A 249 -17.33 -3.99 -4.06
CA TYR A 249 -16.85 -3.53 -5.38
C TYR A 249 -16.51 -4.69 -6.33
N PHE A 250 -15.76 -5.70 -5.88
CA PHE A 250 -15.42 -6.85 -6.73
C PHE A 250 -16.63 -7.73 -7.04
N THR A 251 -17.62 -7.79 -6.14
CA THR A 251 -18.90 -8.47 -6.40
C THR A 251 -19.69 -7.77 -7.50
N GLU A 252 -19.87 -6.44 -7.42
CA GLU A 252 -20.54 -5.65 -8.47
C GLU A 252 -19.81 -5.69 -9.82
N LEU A 253 -18.48 -5.67 -9.80
CA LEU A 253 -17.66 -5.78 -11.01
C LEU A 253 -17.80 -7.15 -11.68
N ASN A 254 -18.01 -8.22 -10.90
CA ASN A 254 -18.24 -9.57 -11.42
C ASN A 254 -19.68 -9.75 -11.93
N THR A 255 -20.71 -9.25 -11.23
CA THR A 255 -22.10 -9.32 -11.71
C THR A 255 -22.32 -8.45 -12.95
N THR A 256 -21.68 -7.29 -13.03
CA THR A 256 -21.69 -6.44 -14.23
C THR A 256 -21.09 -7.16 -15.44
N LYS A 257 -19.98 -7.89 -15.26
CA LYS A 257 -19.36 -8.71 -16.32
C LYS A 257 -20.26 -9.86 -16.77
N ALA A 258 -20.93 -10.55 -15.86
CA ALA A 258 -21.89 -11.61 -16.18
C ALA A 258 -23.05 -11.05 -17.04
N ASN A 259 -23.70 -9.98 -16.56
CA ASN A 259 -24.81 -9.33 -17.26
C ASN A 259 -24.41 -8.82 -18.67
N GLN A 260 -23.17 -8.37 -18.85
CA GLN A 260 -22.64 -7.97 -20.16
C GLN A 260 -22.42 -9.18 -21.09
N ALA A 261 -21.89 -10.29 -20.57
CA ALA A 261 -21.71 -11.52 -21.34
C ALA A 261 -23.06 -12.10 -21.81
N ASP A 262 -24.06 -12.15 -20.93
CA ASP A 262 -25.41 -12.63 -21.25
C ASP A 262 -26.08 -11.75 -22.31
N LYS A 263 -25.93 -10.42 -22.23
CA LYS A 263 -26.45 -9.50 -23.24
C LYS A 263 -25.80 -9.73 -24.62
N VAL A 264 -24.47 -9.88 -24.68
CA VAL A 264 -23.74 -10.16 -25.95
C VAL A 264 -24.12 -11.54 -26.52
N ALA A 265 -24.44 -12.51 -25.68
CA ALA A 265 -24.97 -13.81 -26.12
C ALA A 265 -26.40 -13.67 -26.70
N ALA A 266 -27.28 -12.92 -26.05
CA ALA A 266 -28.65 -12.68 -26.51
C ALA A 266 -28.72 -11.90 -27.83
N GLU A 267 -27.86 -10.89 -28.02
CA GLU A 267 -27.77 -10.13 -29.27
C GLU A 267 -27.27 -11.03 -30.43
N LYS A 268 -26.27 -11.90 -30.19
CA LYS A 268 -25.83 -12.89 -31.19
C LYS A 268 -26.90 -13.94 -31.52
N ALA A 269 -27.73 -14.32 -30.56
CA ALA A 269 -28.83 -15.27 -30.77
C ALA A 269 -30.02 -14.66 -31.55
N THR A 270 -30.16 -13.33 -31.54
CA THR A 270 -31.23 -12.63 -32.29
C THR A 270 -30.81 -12.19 -33.69
N THR A 271 -29.51 -12.09 -34.00
CA THR A 271 -29.00 -11.95 -35.38
C THR A 271 -29.05 -13.25 -36.19
N GLY A 272 -30.23 -13.86 -36.29
CA GLY A 272 -30.45 -15.13 -36.98
C GLY A 272 -30.79 -15.00 -38.48
N THR A 273 -29.86 -15.44 -39.34
CA THR A 273 -30.13 -15.93 -40.71
C THR A 273 -30.93 -15.03 -41.67
N GLU A 274 -30.24 -14.07 -42.33
CA GLU A 274 -30.51 -13.81 -43.75
C GLU A 274 -29.67 -14.76 -44.63
N THR A 275 -30.32 -15.62 -45.40
CA THR A 275 -29.69 -16.65 -46.23
C THR A 275 -29.20 -16.11 -47.58
N LYS A 276 -28.10 -15.34 -47.57
CA LYS A 276 -27.42 -14.97 -48.84
C LYS A 276 -26.82 -16.20 -49.52
N THR A 277 -27.22 -16.41 -50.77
CA THR A 277 -26.92 -17.60 -51.57
C THR A 277 -25.45 -17.65 -52.01
N LYS A 278 -24.84 -18.84 -51.91
CA LYS A 278 -23.44 -19.05 -52.32
C LYS A 278 -23.27 -18.94 -53.85
N PRO A 279 -22.32 -18.13 -54.36
CA PRO A 279 -21.83 -18.27 -55.72
C PRO A 279 -21.16 -19.63 -55.92
N LYS A 280 -21.44 -20.30 -57.05
CA LYS A 280 -20.79 -21.58 -57.40
C LYS A 280 -19.40 -21.31 -58.00
N LEU A 281 -18.33 -21.51 -57.22
CA LEU A 281 -16.99 -21.68 -57.79
C LEU A 281 -16.85 -23.05 -58.48
N ARG A 282 -16.02 -23.13 -59.52
CA ARG A 282 -15.78 -24.36 -60.30
C ARG A 282 -14.66 -25.20 -59.70
N LYS A 283 -14.79 -26.52 -59.82
CA LYS A 283 -13.82 -27.54 -59.41
C LYS A 283 -12.74 -27.72 -60.50
N LYS A 284 -11.45 -27.78 -60.10
CA LYS A 284 -10.33 -28.29 -60.92
C LYS A 284 -9.13 -28.63 -60.00
N ALA A 285 -8.34 -29.65 -60.37
CA ALA A 285 -7.00 -30.10 -59.90
C ALA A 285 -6.56 -29.77 -58.45
N GLU A 286 -6.17 -30.72 -57.58
CA GLU A 286 -5.11 -31.75 -57.66
C GLU A 286 -3.69 -31.22 -57.41
N ASP A 287 -2.95 -32.05 -56.68
CA ASP A 287 -1.52 -32.07 -56.31
C ASP A 287 -0.93 -31.14 -55.21
N ASP A 288 0.14 -31.69 -54.62
CA ASP A 288 1.11 -31.22 -53.61
C ASP A 288 0.64 -30.81 -52.19
N ASP A 289 0.72 -31.79 -51.28
CA ASP A 289 0.98 -31.59 -49.84
C ASP A 289 2.50 -31.63 -49.58
N PRO A 290 3.14 -30.51 -49.21
CA PRO A 290 4.60 -30.43 -49.10
C PRO A 290 5.17 -30.75 -47.70
N PHE A 291 4.39 -31.34 -46.78
CA PHE A 291 4.82 -31.56 -45.38
C PHE A 291 4.86 -33.02 -44.91
N ALA A 292 4.74 -34.00 -45.82
CA ALA A 292 4.65 -35.43 -45.49
C ALA A 292 5.92 -36.26 -45.81
N SER A 293 7.01 -36.03 -45.06
CA SER A 293 8.17 -36.94 -44.84
C SER A 293 9.20 -36.25 -43.91
N ASP A 294 10.03 -36.94 -43.12
CA ASP A 294 10.15 -38.39 -42.86
C ASP A 294 10.66 -38.61 -41.42
N ASP A 295 10.46 -39.81 -40.86
CA ASP A 295 10.90 -40.20 -39.51
C ASP A 295 11.30 -41.68 -39.45
N ASP A 296 12.60 -41.99 -39.52
CA ASP A 296 13.13 -43.31 -39.16
C ASP A 296 14.62 -43.28 -38.74
N GLU A 297 15.05 -44.29 -37.99
CA GLU A 297 16.38 -44.42 -37.38
C GLU A 297 17.50 -44.82 -38.36
N SER A 298 18.75 -44.44 -38.02
CA SER A 298 19.88 -45.35 -38.21
C SER A 298 20.98 -45.09 -37.16
N LYS A 299 21.77 -46.14 -36.86
CA LYS A 299 22.72 -46.19 -35.73
C LYS A 299 24.18 -46.35 -36.18
N ASP A 300 25.07 -46.15 -35.20
CA ASP A 300 26.40 -46.77 -35.03
C ASP A 300 27.66 -46.25 -35.76
N ALA A 301 28.60 -45.82 -34.89
CA ALA A 301 30.01 -46.24 -34.81
C ALA A 301 31.18 -45.41 -35.42
N ASN A 302 32.30 -45.50 -34.67
CA ASN A 302 33.69 -45.01 -34.85
C ASN A 302 33.92 -43.48 -34.90
N GLU A 303 34.87 -42.82 -34.21
CA GLU A 303 36.13 -43.09 -33.45
C GLU A 303 37.40 -42.55 -34.17
N VAL A 304 38.36 -41.99 -33.39
CA VAL A 304 39.72 -41.51 -33.78
C VAL A 304 39.73 -40.16 -34.55
N ALA A 305 40.57 -39.13 -34.34
CA ALA A 305 41.62 -38.72 -33.38
C ALA A 305 41.52 -37.17 -33.21
N LYS A 306 42.05 -36.42 -32.22
CA LYS A 306 43.19 -36.51 -31.26
C LYS A 306 44.54 -35.91 -31.73
N GLU A 307 44.65 -34.58 -31.74
CA GLU A 307 45.87 -33.78 -31.42
C GLU A 307 45.40 -32.38 -30.93
N LYS A 308 45.85 -31.76 -29.82
CA LYS A 308 47.18 -31.47 -29.21
C LYS A 308 48.00 -30.38 -29.91
N SER A 309 48.07 -29.21 -29.27
CA SER A 309 49.30 -28.39 -29.23
C SER A 309 49.50 -27.81 -27.82
N LYS A 310 50.76 -27.76 -27.35
CA LYS A 310 51.12 -27.30 -26.00
C LYS A 310 52.60 -26.93 -25.93
N ALA A 311 52.92 -25.65 -25.79
CA ALA A 311 54.23 -25.16 -25.34
C ALA A 311 54.16 -23.65 -25.03
N HIS A 312 55.11 -23.02 -24.35
CA HIS A 312 55.75 -23.25 -23.04
C HIS A 312 56.84 -22.18 -22.86
N SER A 313 56.69 -21.30 -21.87
CA SER A 313 57.77 -20.67 -21.08
C SER A 313 57.06 -19.95 -19.91
N SER A 314 57.39 -20.08 -18.63
CA SER A 314 58.67 -20.08 -17.90
C SER A 314 59.37 -18.69 -17.94
N SER A 315 59.85 -18.12 -16.83
CA SER A 315 60.37 -18.78 -15.62
C SER A 315 60.31 -17.94 -14.32
N THR A 316 60.30 -18.63 -13.17
CA THR A 316 60.87 -18.31 -11.82
C THR A 316 61.23 -16.85 -11.46
N SER A 317 60.93 -16.31 -10.27
CA SER A 317 60.97 -16.86 -8.88
C SER A 317 60.15 -15.97 -7.89
N LYS A 318 60.33 -15.77 -6.55
CA LYS A 318 61.40 -16.11 -5.58
C LYS A 318 60.99 -16.11 -4.06
N LYS A 319 60.13 -17.04 -3.64
CA LYS A 319 60.05 -17.66 -2.28
C LYS A 319 60.45 -16.84 -1.02
N SER A 320 59.50 -16.57 -0.12
CA SER A 320 59.74 -16.36 1.32
C SER A 320 58.58 -16.88 2.19
N THR A 321 58.86 -17.37 3.40
CA THR A 321 57.90 -18.12 4.24
C THR A 321 57.84 -17.62 5.68
N THR A 322 56.64 -17.45 6.26
CA THR A 322 56.47 -17.49 7.73
C THR A 322 55.08 -17.94 8.18
N LYS A 323 55.09 -18.95 9.08
CA LYS A 323 54.17 -19.36 10.16
C LYS A 323 52.71 -18.85 10.18
N ALA A 324 51.81 -19.80 10.41
CA ALA A 324 50.40 -19.60 10.73
C ALA A 324 50.14 -18.92 12.09
N VAL A 325 49.01 -18.21 12.16
CA VAL A 325 48.25 -17.94 13.39
C VAL A 325 46.82 -18.43 13.18
N LYS A 326 46.14 -18.82 14.26
CA LYS A 326 44.90 -19.61 14.27
C LYS A 326 43.75 -18.76 14.82
N GLY A 327 42.72 -18.49 14.02
CA GLY A 327 41.53 -17.76 14.50
C GLY A 327 40.59 -17.31 13.38
N SER A 328 39.60 -18.13 13.05
CA SER A 328 38.44 -17.74 12.25
C SER A 328 37.24 -17.53 13.18
N PRO A 329 36.63 -16.34 13.27
CA PRO A 329 35.29 -16.20 13.82
C PRO A 329 34.28 -16.92 12.91
N LYS A 330 33.10 -17.25 13.44
CA LYS A 330 32.01 -17.84 12.67
C LYS A 330 31.05 -16.77 12.19
N ASP A 331 30.61 -16.87 10.94
CA ASP A 331 29.42 -16.19 10.44
C ASP A 331 28.15 -16.96 10.85
N ASP A 332 27.79 -16.89 12.14
CA ASP A 332 26.50 -17.39 12.64
C ASP A 332 25.43 -16.29 12.48
N PHE A 333 24.92 -16.08 11.26
CA PHE A 333 23.76 -15.21 11.00
C PHE A 333 22.69 -15.97 10.21
N ALA A 334 21.92 -16.79 10.91
CA ALA A 334 20.78 -17.51 10.35
C ALA A 334 19.67 -16.52 9.94
N SER A 335 19.20 -16.63 8.70
CA SER A 335 18.00 -15.96 8.23
C SER A 335 16.79 -16.73 8.76
N ASP A 336 16.20 -16.26 9.85
CA ASP A 336 14.92 -16.79 10.36
C ASP A 336 13.77 -16.18 9.55
N ASP A 337 12.95 -17.03 8.93
CA ASP A 337 11.86 -16.64 8.03
C ASP A 337 10.54 -16.72 8.83
N ASP A 338 10.13 -15.58 9.40
CA ASP A 338 8.98 -15.47 10.30
C ASP A 338 7.64 -15.53 9.53
N THR A 339 7.35 -16.70 8.97
CA THR A 339 6.14 -17.01 8.19
C THR A 339 5.11 -17.85 8.97
N GLY A 340 4.53 -17.26 10.02
CA GLY A 340 3.10 -17.43 10.31
C GLY A 340 2.69 -17.99 11.68
N GLU A 341 2.18 -17.11 12.55
CA GLU A 341 1.32 -17.46 13.69
C GLU A 341 -0.02 -16.69 13.63
N ASP A 342 -1.04 -17.27 12.97
CA ASP A 342 -2.42 -16.70 12.97
C ASP A 342 -3.51 -17.79 12.84
N SER A 343 -3.31 -18.93 13.51
CA SER A 343 -4.21 -20.11 13.40
C SER A 343 -4.78 -20.61 14.75
N ASP A 344 -4.02 -20.51 15.84
CA ASP A 344 -4.31 -21.27 17.07
C ASP A 344 -5.30 -20.61 18.07
N GLU A 345 -5.67 -19.33 17.90
CA GLU A 345 -6.61 -18.68 18.84
C GLU A 345 -8.07 -19.13 18.63
N GLN A 346 -8.45 -19.62 17.44
CA GLN A 346 -9.82 -20.09 17.19
C GLN A 346 -10.10 -21.46 17.82
N ALA A 347 -9.11 -22.35 17.91
CA ALA A 347 -9.27 -23.69 18.48
C ALA A 347 -9.64 -23.68 19.98
N ARG A 348 -9.18 -22.67 20.74
CA ARG A 348 -9.31 -22.64 22.21
C ARG A 348 -10.69 -22.21 22.72
N LYS A 349 -11.56 -21.60 21.90
CA LYS A 349 -12.92 -21.21 22.31
C LYS A 349 -13.96 -22.34 22.23
N ALA A 350 -13.66 -23.46 21.53
CA ALA A 350 -14.61 -24.55 21.34
C ALA A 350 -14.76 -25.49 22.56
N GLN A 351 -13.72 -25.70 23.37
CA GLN A 351 -13.70 -26.75 24.40
C GLN A 351 -14.36 -26.40 25.73
N VAL A 352 -14.73 -25.13 25.97
CA VAL A 352 -15.31 -24.68 27.25
C VAL A 352 -16.84 -24.90 27.31
N ALA A 353 -17.51 -25.07 26.17
CA ALA A 353 -18.97 -25.19 26.09
C ALA A 353 -19.53 -26.60 26.42
N ALA A 354 -18.68 -27.63 26.50
CA ALA A 354 -19.11 -29.04 26.44
C ALA A 354 -19.18 -29.79 27.80
N LYS A 355 -19.20 -29.10 28.95
CA LYS A 355 -19.20 -29.73 30.30
C LYS A 355 -20.28 -29.22 31.27
N LYS A 356 -21.54 -29.06 30.80
CA LYS A 356 -22.64 -28.65 31.68
C LYS A 356 -24.02 -29.25 31.35
N ALA A 357 -24.09 -30.56 31.06
CA ALA A 357 -25.34 -31.20 30.60
C ALA A 357 -25.60 -32.66 31.04
N THR A 358 -25.32 -33.07 32.30
CA THR A 358 -25.79 -34.37 32.83
C THR A 358 -25.96 -34.43 34.36
N SER A 359 -27.16 -34.10 34.87
CA SER A 359 -27.68 -34.66 36.13
C SER A 359 -29.18 -34.36 36.31
N LYS A 360 -30.05 -35.36 36.12
CA LYS A 360 -31.48 -35.31 36.51
C LYS A 360 -31.65 -36.08 37.82
N GLY A 361 -32.30 -35.48 38.83
CA GLY A 361 -32.41 -36.11 40.16
C GLY A 361 -33.41 -35.46 41.14
N LYS A 362 -34.70 -35.44 40.74
CA LYS A 362 -36.00 -35.45 41.49
C LYS A 362 -36.13 -35.03 43.01
N PRO A 363 -37.33 -34.72 43.52
CA PRO A 363 -37.58 -33.38 44.10
C PRO A 363 -38.14 -33.33 45.53
N ALA A 364 -38.23 -32.13 46.12
CA ALA A 364 -39.08 -31.84 47.28
C ALA A 364 -39.60 -30.37 47.31
N THR A 365 -40.93 -30.22 47.32
CA THR A 365 -41.78 -29.22 48.04
C THR A 365 -41.33 -27.79 48.40
N GLY A 366 -42.16 -26.78 48.08
CA GLY A 366 -42.52 -25.69 49.03
C GLY A 366 -42.56 -24.23 48.53
N GLY A 367 -43.70 -23.52 48.72
CA GLY A 367 -43.87 -22.05 48.52
C GLY A 367 -44.03 -21.59 47.05
N GLN A 368 -44.92 -20.68 46.60
CA GLN A 368 -45.46 -19.41 47.14
C GLN A 368 -44.37 -18.37 47.45
N SER A 369 -44.48 -17.07 47.06
CA SER A 369 -45.59 -16.28 46.49
C SER A 369 -45.02 -15.00 45.80
N LYS A 370 -45.40 -14.66 44.56
CA LYS A 370 -46.41 -13.62 44.15
C LYS A 370 -45.94 -12.14 44.25
N ARG A 371 -46.37 -11.31 43.27
CA ARG A 371 -46.05 -9.90 42.96
C ARG A 371 -44.74 -9.69 42.16
N SER A 372 -44.63 -8.92 41.06
CA SER A 372 -45.43 -7.88 40.33
C SER A 372 -45.07 -6.41 40.58
N LYS A 373 -45.25 -5.59 39.54
CA LYS A 373 -44.91 -4.15 39.36
C LYS A 373 -43.40 -3.91 39.19
N GLU A 374 -42.89 -3.29 38.11
CA GLU A 374 -43.33 -2.19 37.22
C GLU A 374 -43.17 -0.78 37.81
N ASP A 375 -42.61 0.08 36.94
CA ASP A 375 -42.71 1.55 36.86
C ASP A 375 -41.90 2.46 37.82
N ASP A 376 -41.46 3.58 37.21
CA ASP A 376 -41.34 4.96 37.73
C ASP A 376 -40.33 5.31 38.86
N ASP A 377 -39.74 6.51 38.91
CA ASP A 377 -39.38 7.52 37.88
C ASP A 377 -38.39 8.53 38.51
N GLU A 378 -38.00 9.59 37.77
CA GLU A 378 -37.44 10.88 38.25
C GLU A 378 -36.02 10.82 38.88
N GLU A 379 -35.11 11.76 38.57
CA GLU A 379 -34.81 13.04 39.29
C GLU A 379 -34.53 12.85 40.81
N GLU A 380 -33.57 13.51 41.46
CA GLU A 380 -33.07 14.88 41.29
C GLU A 380 -31.56 15.00 41.65
N VAL A 381 -30.87 15.94 40.97
CA VAL A 381 -30.10 17.10 41.52
C VAL A 381 -29.03 16.92 42.64
N GLU A 382 -28.07 17.86 42.57
CA GLU A 382 -27.02 18.34 43.52
C GLU A 382 -27.02 17.79 44.98
N ASP A 383 -25.86 17.55 45.61
CA ASP A 383 -24.99 18.65 46.08
C ASP A 383 -23.50 18.28 46.30
N ARG A 384 -22.67 19.33 46.33
CA ARG A 384 -21.36 19.39 46.99
C ARG A 384 -21.60 19.92 48.43
N PRO A 385 -20.70 20.71 49.04
CA PRO A 385 -19.28 20.50 49.28
C PRO A 385 -18.97 20.25 50.78
N LYS A 386 -17.73 19.86 51.12
CA LYS A 386 -16.77 20.76 51.81
C LYS A 386 -15.49 20.05 52.26
N ARG A 387 -14.38 20.79 52.15
CA ARG A 387 -13.11 20.51 52.82
C ARG A 387 -13.30 20.47 54.34
N LYS A 388 -12.49 19.67 55.05
CA LYS A 388 -12.09 19.96 56.42
C LYS A 388 -10.57 19.92 56.52
N GLN A 389 -9.98 20.87 57.24
CA GLN A 389 -8.53 21.03 57.35
C GLN A 389 -7.96 20.03 58.36
N MET A 390 -6.74 19.54 58.13
CA MET A 390 -5.90 18.97 59.18
C MET A 390 -4.86 19.98 59.66
N ARG A 391 -5.00 20.34 60.93
CA ARG A 391 -3.93 20.67 61.89
C ARG A 391 -4.22 19.77 63.11
N LYS A 392 -3.23 19.34 63.88
CA LYS A 392 -1.83 19.76 63.96
C LYS A 392 -0.93 18.56 64.25
#